data_AF-A0A954NTH3-F1
#
_entry.id   AF-A0A954NTH3-F1
#
_cell.length_a   1.000
_cell.length_b   1.000
_cell.length_c   1.000
_cell.angle_alpha   90.00
_cell.angle_beta   90.00
_cell.angle_gamma   90.00
#
_symmetry.space_group_name_H-M   'P 1'
#
loop_
_entity.id
_entity.type
_entity.pdbx_description
1 polymer ?
#
loop_
_entity_poly.entity_id
_entity_poly.type
_entity_poly.pdbx_seq_one_letter_code
_entity_poly.pdbx_strand_id
1 'polypeptide(L)'
;MSTALTQPDSDTPTSAEVPEDVQENERLSGPDLNVLEDRVPQWLQGSRVLALWTAVLGLLYLVLSYQPLWHTDIWGHLSYGRWIWEQGRLPDVEPLMPLSIGMTYIDTAWLSQLMGYGLYRQFGVSALQMLYAASITSACTLLLIGVLRKSNSNISAGFLVILTFGIVDYQQLLIVRPQLFGLVAFVGLFTLLTAFRWRTGWWFVVPVLFVLWANLHGSFIVGLGLLAASCAGHAIDVFRRTR
;
A
#
# COMPACT_ATOMS: atom_id res chain seq x y z
N MET A 1 43.76 -10.43 88.95
CA MET A 1 42.76 -9.92 88.01
C MET A 1 43.06 -8.44 87.77
N SER A 2 43.91 -8.16 86.79
CA SER A 2 44.14 -6.81 86.27
C SER A 2 44.80 -6.91 84.90
N THR A 3 44.31 -6.09 84.02
CA THR A 3 44.60 -5.92 82.59
C THR A 3 45.97 -5.27 82.38
N ALA A 4 46.75 -5.72 81.38
CA ALA A 4 47.55 -4.86 80.50
C ALA A 4 48.30 -5.68 79.42
N LEU A 5 47.87 -5.46 78.18
CA LEU A 5 48.65 -5.22 76.96
C LEU A 5 49.90 -6.08 76.66
N THR A 6 49.82 -6.79 75.54
CA THR A 6 50.89 -6.82 74.53
C THR A 6 50.31 -7.32 73.19
N GLN A 7 50.32 -6.44 72.17
CA GLN A 7 50.11 -6.82 70.77
C GLN A 7 51.24 -7.75 70.31
N PRO A 8 50.95 -8.63 69.34
CA PRO A 8 51.91 -8.85 68.28
C PRO A 8 51.29 -8.70 66.89
N ASP A 9 51.98 -7.87 66.12
CA ASP A 9 52.28 -7.92 64.70
C ASP A 9 51.20 -8.23 63.66
N SER A 10 51.02 -7.21 62.83
CA SER A 10 50.36 -7.15 61.55
C SER A 10 51.07 -8.01 60.50
N ASP A 11 50.50 -9.14 60.14
CA ASP A 11 50.71 -9.73 58.81
C ASP A 11 49.43 -9.54 58.00
N THR A 12 49.43 -8.42 57.26
CA THR A 12 48.47 -8.20 56.17
C THR A 12 48.77 -9.20 55.07
N PRO A 13 47.79 -9.99 54.57
CA PRO A 13 48.00 -10.66 53.30
C PRO A 13 48.18 -9.59 52.25
N THR A 14 49.35 -9.60 51.61
CA THR A 14 49.73 -8.83 50.44
C THR A 14 48.51 -8.59 49.56
N SER A 15 47.97 -7.37 49.59
CA SER A 15 47.13 -6.88 48.51
C SER A 15 48.00 -6.99 47.27
N ALA A 16 47.74 -7.99 46.44
CA ALA A 16 48.35 -8.07 45.12
C ALA A 16 48.07 -6.72 44.46
N GLU A 17 49.08 -5.87 44.39
CA GLU A 17 49.04 -4.65 43.60
C GLU A 17 48.74 -5.10 42.18
N VAL A 18 47.49 -4.88 41.77
CA VAL A 18 47.12 -4.95 40.36
C VAL A 18 48.06 -3.96 39.68
N PRO A 19 48.97 -4.41 38.81
CA PRO A 19 50.01 -3.55 38.29
C PRO A 19 49.39 -2.34 37.60
N GLU A 20 50.00 -1.16 37.76
CA GLU A 20 49.46 0.12 37.27
C GLU A 20 49.12 0.07 35.77
N ASP A 21 49.77 -0.80 35.00
CA ASP A 21 49.50 -1.04 33.57
C ASP A 21 48.12 -1.64 33.29
N VAL A 22 47.56 -2.44 34.20
CA VAL A 22 46.21 -3.01 34.10
C VAL A 22 45.17 -1.93 34.43
N GLN A 23 45.44 -1.09 35.44
CA GLN A 23 44.55 0.04 35.76
C GLN A 23 44.57 1.13 34.70
N GLU A 24 45.71 1.36 34.05
CA GLU A 24 45.84 2.33 32.96
C GLU A 24 45.15 1.81 31.69
N ASN A 25 45.24 0.51 31.38
CA ASN A 25 44.51 -0.12 30.28
C ASN A 25 42.99 -0.09 30.46
N GLU A 26 42.47 -0.35 31.68
CA GLU A 26 41.03 -0.22 31.96
C GLU A 26 40.53 1.23 31.87
N ARG A 27 41.37 2.21 32.22
CA ARG A 27 41.06 3.65 32.07
C ARG A 27 41.12 4.12 30.62
N LEU A 28 41.92 3.50 29.77
CA LEU A 28 42.08 3.82 28.34
C LEU A 28 41.07 3.08 27.43
N SER A 29 40.47 1.99 27.91
CA SER A 29 39.32 1.36 27.25
C SER A 29 38.06 2.19 27.48
N GLY A 30 37.91 3.27 26.71
CA GLY A 30 36.66 4.01 26.63
C GLY A 30 35.48 3.07 26.29
N PRO A 31 34.23 3.43 26.65
CA PRO A 31 33.08 2.58 26.39
C PRO A 31 33.02 2.19 24.91
N ASP A 32 32.86 0.90 24.63
CA ASP A 32 32.80 0.37 23.27
C ASP A 32 31.56 0.93 22.55
N LEU A 33 31.77 1.97 21.74
CA LEU A 33 30.71 2.65 21.01
C LEU A 33 30.11 1.77 19.90
N ASN A 34 30.77 0.66 19.53
CA ASN A 34 30.21 -0.30 18.57
C ASN A 34 28.96 -1.02 19.12
N VAL A 35 28.72 -0.97 20.44
CA VAL A 35 27.47 -1.44 21.06
C VAL A 35 26.29 -0.52 20.72
N LEU A 36 26.56 0.76 20.41
CA LEU A 36 25.55 1.75 20.04
C LEU A 36 25.28 1.79 18.53
N GLU A 37 26.06 1.08 17.72
CA GLU A 37 25.81 0.96 16.29
C GLU A 37 24.54 0.14 16.04
N ASP A 38 23.60 0.76 15.35
CA ASP A 38 22.37 0.10 14.93
C ASP A 38 22.70 -0.99 13.90
N ARG A 39 22.55 -2.25 14.32
CA ARG A 39 22.80 -3.43 13.47
C ARG A 39 21.62 -3.76 12.56
N VAL A 40 20.54 -2.97 12.60
CA VAL A 40 19.39 -3.18 11.72
C VAL A 40 19.84 -3.00 10.27
N PRO A 41 19.64 -4.01 9.39
CA PRO A 41 20.01 -3.91 7.99
C PRO A 41 19.39 -2.68 7.33
N GLN A 42 20.13 -1.99 6.46
CA GLN A 42 19.67 -0.74 5.83
C GLN A 42 18.34 -0.87 5.07
N TRP A 43 18.00 -2.06 4.56
CA TRP A 43 16.71 -2.33 3.90
C TRP A 43 15.52 -2.45 4.87
N LEU A 44 15.77 -2.62 6.17
CA LEU A 44 14.77 -2.59 7.25
C LEU A 44 14.67 -1.21 7.91
N GLN A 45 15.63 -0.30 7.66
CA GLN A 45 15.63 1.05 8.20
C GLN A 45 14.58 1.92 7.48
N GLY A 46 13.33 1.84 7.95
CA GLY A 46 12.24 2.70 7.50
C GLY A 46 12.18 4.02 8.28
N SER A 47 11.73 5.10 7.63
CA SER A 47 11.44 6.34 8.36
C SER A 47 10.26 6.15 9.32
N ARG A 48 10.22 6.90 10.43
CA ARG A 48 9.06 6.88 11.37
C ARG A 48 7.75 7.19 10.65
N VAL A 49 7.79 8.03 9.61
CA VAL A 49 6.65 8.37 8.75
C VAL A 49 6.18 7.15 7.95
N LEU A 50 7.10 6.37 7.37
CA LEU A 50 6.76 5.14 6.66
C LEU A 50 6.14 4.10 7.62
N ALA A 51 6.69 3.94 8.82
CA ALA A 51 6.15 3.04 9.83
C ALA A 51 4.72 3.44 10.25
N LEU A 52 4.50 4.74 10.52
CA LEU A 52 3.17 5.29 10.83
C LEU A 52 2.16 4.97 9.72
N TRP A 53 2.49 5.28 8.47
CA TRP A 53 1.57 5.06 7.36
C TRP A 53 1.32 3.58 7.06
N THR A 54 2.33 2.73 7.24
CA THR A 54 2.17 1.28 7.13
C THR A 54 1.19 0.77 8.20
N ALA A 55 1.31 1.25 9.44
CA ALA A 55 0.38 0.90 10.51
C ALA A 55 -1.05 1.41 10.23
N VAL A 56 -1.20 2.66 9.78
CA VAL A 56 -2.51 3.25 9.44
C VAL A 56 -3.19 2.49 8.29
N LEU A 57 -2.46 2.23 7.21
CA LEU A 57 -2.98 1.50 6.04
C LEU A 57 -3.24 0.02 6.35
N GLY A 58 -2.40 -0.60 7.20
CA GLY A 58 -2.60 -1.96 7.69
C GLY A 58 -3.84 -2.08 8.56
N LEU A 59 -4.08 -1.11 9.46
CA LEU A 59 -5.31 -1.04 10.25
C LEU A 59 -6.53 -0.83 9.34
N LEU A 60 -6.45 0.06 8.36
CA LEU A 60 -7.52 0.26 7.37
C LEU A 60 -7.84 -1.04 6.62
N TYR A 61 -6.81 -1.73 6.12
CA TYR A 61 -6.97 -3.02 5.43
C TYR A 61 -7.65 -4.06 6.33
N LEU A 62 -7.20 -4.17 7.59
CA LEU A 62 -7.79 -5.08 8.56
C LEU A 62 -9.28 -4.77 8.75
N VAL A 63 -9.63 -3.52 9.05
CA VAL A 63 -11.02 -3.11 9.29
C VAL A 63 -11.91 -3.40 8.08
N LEU A 64 -11.43 -3.10 6.87
CA LEU A 64 -12.16 -3.37 5.63
C LEU A 64 -12.32 -4.87 5.35
N SER A 65 -11.33 -5.69 5.71
CA SER A 65 -11.37 -7.15 5.50
C SER A 65 -12.43 -7.85 6.34
N TYR A 66 -12.91 -7.22 7.42
CA TYR A 66 -13.99 -7.74 8.27
C TYR A 66 -15.38 -7.19 7.91
N GLN A 67 -15.50 -6.31 6.90
CA GLN A 67 -16.81 -5.75 6.55
C GLN A 67 -17.68 -6.79 5.83
N PRO A 68 -18.97 -6.90 6.17
CA PRO A 68 -19.89 -7.83 5.52
C PRO A 68 -20.17 -7.39 4.08
N LEU A 69 -20.24 -8.37 3.18
CA LEU A 69 -20.71 -8.16 1.80
C LEU A 69 -22.23 -7.99 1.81
N TRP A 70 -22.73 -6.77 1.87
CA TRP A 70 -24.16 -6.48 2.03
C TRP A 70 -24.90 -6.25 0.70
N HIS A 71 -24.20 -5.89 -0.37
CA HIS A 71 -24.82 -5.55 -1.66
C HIS A 71 -24.90 -6.77 -2.58
N THR A 72 -25.97 -6.86 -3.38
CA THR A 72 -26.25 -8.02 -4.25
C THR A 72 -25.38 -8.09 -5.51
N ASP A 73 -25.00 -6.94 -6.08
CA ASP A 73 -24.18 -6.82 -7.31
C ASP A 73 -22.97 -7.75 -7.39
N ILE A 74 -22.27 -7.98 -6.28
CA ILE A 74 -21.08 -8.87 -6.28
C ILE A 74 -21.43 -10.29 -6.74
N TRP A 75 -22.60 -10.80 -6.36
CA TRP A 75 -23.04 -12.15 -6.75
C TRP A 75 -23.38 -12.23 -8.23
N GLY A 76 -23.88 -11.14 -8.82
CA GLY A 76 -24.02 -11.01 -10.26
C GLY A 76 -22.68 -11.17 -10.96
N HIS A 77 -21.69 -10.36 -10.56
CA HIS A 77 -20.33 -10.44 -11.10
C HIS A 77 -19.68 -11.82 -10.94
N LEU A 78 -19.86 -12.48 -9.79
CA LEU A 78 -19.37 -13.85 -9.60
C LEU A 78 -20.10 -14.87 -10.49
N SER A 79 -21.37 -14.64 -10.81
CA SER A 79 -22.14 -15.51 -11.70
C SER A 79 -21.62 -15.41 -13.14
N TYR A 80 -21.31 -14.21 -13.63
CA TYR A 80 -20.64 -14.05 -14.92
C TYR A 80 -19.22 -14.64 -14.89
N GLY A 81 -18.46 -14.40 -13.83
CA GLY A 81 -17.14 -15.00 -13.63
C GLY A 81 -17.17 -16.53 -13.63
N ARG A 82 -18.19 -17.12 -13.00
CA ARG A 82 -18.46 -18.56 -13.03
C ARG A 82 -18.75 -19.05 -14.44
N TRP A 83 -19.62 -18.36 -15.17
CA TRP A 83 -19.95 -18.71 -16.54
C TRP A 83 -18.70 -18.69 -17.42
N ILE A 84 -17.88 -17.64 -17.36
CA ILE A 84 -16.62 -17.54 -18.11
C ILE A 84 -15.67 -18.68 -17.74
N TRP A 85 -15.55 -18.99 -16.45
CA TRP A 85 -14.72 -20.09 -15.95
C TRP A 85 -15.16 -21.46 -16.47
N GLU A 86 -16.47 -21.73 -16.47
CA GLU A 86 -17.03 -23.01 -16.91
C GLU A 86 -17.00 -23.17 -18.43
N GLN A 87 -17.21 -22.08 -19.19
CA GLN A 87 -17.22 -22.11 -20.66
C GLN A 87 -15.83 -21.96 -21.28
N GLY A 88 -14.86 -21.43 -20.54
CA GLY A 88 -13.50 -21.18 -21.03
C GLY A 88 -13.42 -20.10 -22.12
N ARG A 89 -14.44 -19.25 -22.23
CA ARG A 89 -14.55 -18.19 -23.24
C ARG A 89 -15.41 -17.02 -22.74
N LEU A 90 -15.33 -15.89 -23.44
CA LEU A 90 -16.21 -14.76 -23.18
C LEU A 90 -17.59 -14.96 -23.83
N PRO A 91 -18.65 -14.43 -23.21
CA PRO A 91 -20.00 -14.49 -23.77
C PRO A 91 -20.14 -13.56 -24.98
N ASP A 92 -20.63 -14.09 -26.10
CA ASP A 92 -20.97 -13.27 -27.28
C ASP A 92 -22.35 -12.60 -27.13
N VAL A 93 -23.23 -13.25 -26.36
CA VAL A 93 -24.59 -12.80 -26.03
C VAL A 93 -24.83 -12.93 -24.53
N GLU A 94 -25.83 -12.21 -24.04
CA GLU A 94 -26.21 -12.18 -22.62
C GLU A 94 -26.51 -13.61 -22.09
N PRO A 95 -25.68 -14.14 -21.18
CA PRO A 95 -25.75 -15.55 -20.76
C PRO A 95 -26.67 -15.83 -19.57
N LEU A 96 -26.98 -14.84 -18.73
CA LEU A 96 -27.62 -15.08 -17.43
C LEU A 96 -28.99 -14.43 -17.28
N MET A 97 -29.28 -13.36 -18.03
CA MET A 97 -30.53 -12.60 -17.90
C MET A 97 -31.60 -13.06 -18.90
N PRO A 98 -32.70 -13.71 -18.46
CA PRO A 98 -33.73 -14.24 -19.37
C PRO A 98 -34.44 -13.18 -20.22
N LEU A 99 -34.52 -11.94 -19.73
CA LEU A 99 -35.20 -10.83 -20.41
C LEU A 99 -34.40 -10.27 -21.60
N SER A 100 -33.15 -10.67 -21.76
CA SER A 100 -32.22 -10.14 -22.77
C SER A 100 -31.55 -11.27 -23.58
N ILE A 101 -32.21 -12.43 -23.64
CA ILE A 101 -31.74 -13.57 -24.44
C ILE A 101 -31.51 -13.13 -25.89
N GLY A 102 -30.33 -13.47 -26.41
CA GLY A 102 -29.93 -13.17 -27.79
C GLY A 102 -29.34 -11.77 -28.00
N MET A 103 -29.34 -10.90 -26.99
CA MET A 103 -28.67 -9.60 -27.08
C MET A 103 -27.16 -9.76 -27.03
N THR A 104 -26.43 -9.07 -27.91
CA THR A 104 -24.96 -8.98 -27.87
C THR A 104 -24.52 -8.42 -26.53
N TYR A 105 -23.54 -9.06 -25.91
CA TYR A 105 -23.02 -8.66 -24.61
C TYR A 105 -21.51 -8.47 -24.69
N ILE A 106 -21.03 -7.32 -24.21
CA ILE A 106 -19.59 -7.02 -24.12
C ILE A 106 -19.28 -6.82 -22.64
N ASP A 107 -18.61 -7.81 -22.06
CA ASP A 107 -18.24 -7.75 -20.65
C ASP A 107 -16.92 -6.99 -20.45
N THR A 108 -17.02 -5.70 -20.16
CA THR A 108 -15.85 -4.85 -19.86
C THR A 108 -15.17 -5.17 -18.52
N ALA A 109 -15.78 -6.00 -17.68
CA ALA A 109 -15.29 -6.35 -16.36
C ALA A 109 -14.87 -7.84 -16.25
N TRP A 110 -14.82 -8.57 -17.37
CA TRP A 110 -14.62 -10.02 -17.39
C TRP A 110 -13.40 -10.49 -16.58
N LEU A 111 -12.29 -9.75 -16.60
CA LEU A 111 -11.08 -10.16 -15.90
C LEU A 111 -11.27 -10.06 -14.38
N SER A 112 -11.91 -8.99 -13.92
CA SER A 112 -12.21 -8.81 -12.49
C SER A 112 -13.19 -9.87 -11.98
N GLN A 113 -14.17 -10.24 -12.80
CA GLN A 113 -15.14 -11.27 -12.48
C GLN A 113 -14.50 -12.66 -12.45
N LEU A 114 -13.65 -12.97 -13.43
CA LEU A 114 -12.92 -14.24 -13.51
C LEU A 114 -11.98 -14.39 -12.32
N MET A 115 -11.23 -13.34 -11.98
CA MET A 115 -10.37 -13.30 -10.79
C MET A 115 -11.18 -13.44 -9.51
N GLY A 116 -12.28 -12.70 -9.39
CA GLY A 116 -13.18 -12.75 -8.25
C GLY A 116 -13.77 -14.16 -8.04
N TYR A 117 -14.26 -14.79 -9.11
CA TYR A 117 -14.79 -16.15 -9.05
C TYR A 117 -13.69 -17.18 -8.72
N GLY A 118 -12.50 -17.07 -9.32
CA GLY A 118 -11.38 -17.96 -9.01
C GLY A 118 -10.98 -17.91 -7.53
N LEU A 119 -10.88 -16.69 -6.97
CA LEU A 119 -10.61 -16.48 -5.55
C LEU A 119 -11.73 -17.00 -4.65
N TYR A 120 -12.98 -16.69 -4.99
CA TYR A 120 -14.16 -17.18 -4.28
C TYR A 120 -14.22 -18.71 -4.28
N ARG A 121 -13.95 -19.36 -5.40
CA ARG A 121 -13.95 -20.82 -5.53
C ARG A 121 -12.88 -21.47 -4.64
N GLN A 122 -11.71 -20.85 -4.50
CA GLN A 122 -10.58 -21.42 -3.75
C GLN A 122 -10.64 -21.12 -2.24
N PHE A 123 -11.07 -19.93 -1.87
CA PHE A 123 -10.94 -19.39 -0.50
C PHE A 123 -12.26 -18.88 0.09
N GLY A 124 -13.36 -18.98 -0.66
CA GLY A 124 -14.67 -18.53 -0.24
C GLY A 124 -14.82 -17.01 -0.19
N VAL A 125 -15.82 -16.56 0.58
CA VAL A 125 -16.20 -15.15 0.70
C VAL A 125 -15.09 -14.29 1.28
N SER A 126 -14.25 -14.84 2.17
CA SER A 126 -13.16 -14.10 2.81
C SER A 126 -12.15 -13.54 1.81
N ALA A 127 -11.86 -14.27 0.72
CA ALA A 127 -10.97 -13.74 -0.32
C ALA A 127 -11.57 -12.54 -1.06
N LEU A 128 -12.89 -12.44 -1.19
CA LEU A 128 -13.54 -11.27 -1.77
C LEU A 128 -13.43 -10.06 -0.84
N GLN A 129 -13.59 -10.25 0.47
CA GLN A 129 -13.39 -9.20 1.47
C GLN A 129 -11.94 -8.72 1.49
N MET A 130 -10.98 -9.64 1.40
CA MET A 130 -9.54 -9.31 1.32
C MET A 130 -9.20 -8.57 0.02
N LEU A 131 -9.74 -9.01 -1.12
CA LEU A 131 -9.53 -8.35 -2.42
C LEU A 131 -10.12 -6.93 -2.45
N TYR A 132 -11.31 -6.79 -1.85
CA TYR A 132 -11.96 -5.51 -1.62
C TYR A 132 -11.09 -4.58 -0.77
N ALA A 133 -10.65 -5.05 0.40
CA ALA A 133 -9.79 -4.29 1.29
C ALA A 133 -8.47 -3.91 0.62
N ALA A 134 -7.87 -4.85 -0.13
CA ALA A 134 -6.64 -4.62 -0.87
C ALA A 134 -6.80 -3.51 -1.92
N SER A 135 -7.93 -3.48 -2.62
CA SER A 135 -8.20 -2.48 -3.66
C SER A 135 -8.30 -1.07 -3.06
N ILE A 136 -9.09 -0.91 -2.00
CA ILE A 136 -9.25 0.39 -1.33
C ILE A 136 -7.94 0.84 -0.70
N THR A 137 -7.27 -0.04 0.04
CA THR A 137 -5.98 0.30 0.67
C THR A 137 -4.92 0.63 -0.38
N SER A 138 -4.93 -0.02 -1.55
CA SER A 138 -4.04 0.32 -2.67
C SER A 138 -4.33 1.72 -3.21
N ALA A 139 -5.60 2.09 -3.40
CA ALA A 139 -5.98 3.44 -3.82
C ALA A 139 -5.52 4.50 -2.80
N CYS A 140 -5.79 4.28 -1.51
CA CYS A 140 -5.32 5.16 -0.43
C CYS A 140 -3.79 5.27 -0.41
N THR A 141 -3.07 4.17 -0.60
CA THR A 141 -1.60 4.14 -0.66
C THR A 141 -1.08 5.00 -1.82
N LEU A 142 -1.65 4.86 -3.01
CA LEU A 142 -1.22 5.60 -4.19
C LEU A 142 -1.51 7.11 -4.07
N LEU A 143 -2.66 7.49 -3.48
CA LEU A 143 -2.96 8.88 -3.15
C LEU A 143 -1.96 9.45 -2.14
N LEU A 144 -1.70 8.69 -1.07
CA LEU A 144 -0.78 9.08 -0.02
C LEU A 144 0.64 9.28 -0.56
N ILE A 145 1.14 8.38 -1.41
CA ILE A 145 2.43 8.53 -2.09
C ILE A 145 2.47 9.83 -2.90
N GLY A 146 1.40 10.14 -3.65
CA GLY A 146 1.30 11.38 -4.43
C GLY A 146 1.38 12.63 -3.56
N VAL A 147 0.63 12.66 -2.46
CA VAL A 147 0.58 13.81 -1.54
C VAL A 147 1.89 13.98 -0.78
N LEU A 148 2.43 12.92 -0.17
CA LEU A 148 3.66 13.01 0.63
C LEU A 148 4.86 13.44 -0.22
N ARG A 149 4.91 13.05 -1.50
CA ARG A 149 5.95 13.52 -2.42
C ARG A 149 5.86 15.02 -2.72
N LYS A 150 4.65 15.57 -2.78
CA LYS A 150 4.43 17.01 -3.05
C LYS A 150 4.53 17.87 -1.80
N SER A 151 4.26 17.31 -0.62
CA SER A 151 4.20 18.04 0.65
C SER A 151 5.45 17.91 1.51
N ASN A 152 6.56 17.36 0.97
CA ASN A 152 7.77 17.02 1.74
C ASN A 152 7.47 16.14 2.97
N SER A 153 6.68 15.08 2.76
CA SER A 153 6.28 14.10 3.79
C SER A 153 5.45 14.70 4.95
N ASN A 154 4.68 15.75 4.68
CA ASN A 154 3.78 16.34 5.68
C ASN A 154 2.67 15.35 6.06
N ILE A 155 2.69 14.92 7.33
CA ILE A 155 1.76 13.93 7.89
C ILE A 155 0.32 14.45 7.88
N SER A 156 0.09 15.73 8.20
CA SER A 156 -1.24 16.33 8.23
C SER A 156 -1.89 16.34 6.85
N ALA A 157 -1.10 16.58 5.79
CA ALA A 157 -1.58 16.49 4.42
C ALA A 157 -1.98 15.05 4.05
N GLY A 158 -1.24 14.05 4.55
CA GLY A 158 -1.56 12.64 4.38
C GLY A 158 -2.89 12.24 5.05
N PHE A 159 -3.14 12.72 6.27
CA PHE A 159 -4.41 12.46 6.95
C PHE A 159 -5.57 13.17 6.25
N LEU A 160 -5.36 14.42 5.83
CA LEU A 160 -6.38 15.19 5.12
C LEU A 160 -6.81 14.48 3.83
N VAL A 161 -5.87 13.97 3.01
CA VAL A 161 -6.24 13.29 1.76
C VAL A 161 -6.99 11.98 2.01
N ILE A 162 -6.58 11.17 3.00
CA ILE A 162 -7.27 9.91 3.32
C ILE A 162 -8.68 10.20 3.88
N LEU A 163 -8.80 11.20 4.75
CA LEU A 163 -10.08 11.59 5.34
C LEU A 163 -11.04 12.15 4.27
N THR A 164 -10.58 13.08 3.44
CA THR A 164 -11.40 13.64 2.36
C THR A 164 -11.81 12.57 1.36
N PHE A 165 -10.88 11.68 0.97
CA PHE A 165 -11.19 10.56 0.08
C PHE A 165 -12.25 9.64 0.69
N GLY A 166 -12.08 9.24 1.95
CA GLY A 166 -13.03 8.38 2.66
C GLY A 166 -14.41 8.99 2.82
N ILE A 167 -14.51 10.30 3.09
CA ILE A 167 -15.79 11.01 3.24
C ILE A 167 -16.50 11.15 1.89
N VAL A 168 -15.78 11.57 0.85
CA VAL A 168 -16.37 11.84 -0.47
C VAL A 168 -16.82 10.55 -1.15
N ASP A 169 -16.04 9.48 -1.02
CA ASP A 169 -16.29 8.22 -1.72
C ASP A 169 -16.98 7.16 -0.84
N TYR A 170 -17.37 7.51 0.40
CA TYR A 170 -17.89 6.58 1.42
C TYR A 170 -18.92 5.59 0.85
N GLN A 171 -19.94 6.08 0.14
CA GLN A 171 -21.00 5.23 -0.38
C GLN A 171 -20.52 4.24 -1.44
N GLN A 172 -19.59 4.64 -2.29
CA GLN A 172 -19.02 3.78 -3.33
C GLN A 172 -18.08 2.75 -2.69
N LEU A 173 -17.28 3.20 -1.72
CA LEU A 173 -16.37 2.33 -0.99
C LEU A 173 -17.12 1.23 -0.27
N LEU A 174 -18.35 1.43 0.24
CA LEU A 174 -19.11 0.38 0.91
C LEU A 174 -19.55 -0.79 -0.01
N ILE A 175 -19.46 -0.65 -1.33
CA ILE A 175 -20.01 -1.63 -2.27
C ILE A 175 -18.88 -2.34 -3.00
N VAL A 176 -18.83 -3.67 -2.88
CA VAL A 176 -17.82 -4.49 -3.58
C VAL A 176 -18.21 -4.64 -5.05
N ARG A 177 -17.48 -3.94 -5.92
CA ARG A 177 -17.67 -3.96 -7.38
C ARG A 177 -16.34 -4.01 -8.12
N PRO A 178 -16.31 -4.52 -9.37
CA PRO A 178 -15.21 -4.34 -10.30
C PRO A 178 -14.68 -2.92 -10.43
N GLN A 179 -15.53 -1.91 -10.22
CA GLN A 179 -15.17 -0.50 -10.20
C GLN A 179 -13.95 -0.20 -9.32
N LEU A 180 -13.74 -0.92 -8.22
CA LEU A 180 -12.61 -0.69 -7.31
C LEU A 180 -11.26 -0.89 -8.01
N PHE A 181 -11.17 -1.83 -8.95
CA PHE A 181 -9.97 -1.95 -9.80
C PHE A 181 -9.78 -0.74 -10.69
N GLY A 182 -10.88 -0.20 -11.24
CA GLY A 182 -10.85 1.03 -12.01
C GLY A 182 -10.48 2.25 -11.18
N LEU A 183 -10.88 2.31 -9.91
CA LEU A 183 -10.46 3.34 -8.96
C LEU A 183 -8.95 3.27 -8.71
N VAL A 184 -8.40 2.08 -8.43
CA VAL A 184 -6.95 1.88 -8.27
C VAL A 184 -6.20 2.33 -9.53
N ALA A 185 -6.68 1.96 -10.71
CA ALA A 185 -6.07 2.35 -11.98
C ALA A 185 -6.15 3.87 -12.22
N PHE A 186 -7.29 4.49 -11.93
CA PHE A 186 -7.47 5.94 -12.04
C PHE A 186 -6.51 6.70 -11.12
N VAL A 187 -6.46 6.33 -9.85
CA VAL A 187 -5.55 6.95 -8.87
C VAL A 187 -4.10 6.71 -9.26
N GLY A 188 -3.76 5.51 -9.73
CA GLY A 188 -2.41 5.20 -10.23
C GLY A 188 -2.01 6.09 -11.40
N LEU A 189 -2.90 6.26 -12.38
CA LEU A 189 -2.69 7.17 -13.51
C LEU A 189 -2.55 8.62 -13.03
N PHE A 190 -3.41 9.08 -12.13
CA PHE A 190 -3.35 10.43 -11.57
C PHE A 190 -2.03 10.70 -10.83
N THR A 191 -1.60 9.78 -9.98
CA THR A 191 -0.32 9.88 -9.27
C THR A 191 0.87 9.88 -10.23
N LEU A 192 0.79 9.13 -11.35
CA LEU A 192 1.80 9.11 -12.39
C LEU A 192 1.87 10.45 -13.14
N LEU A 193 0.73 10.96 -13.59
CA LEU A 193 0.62 12.22 -14.36
C LEU A 193 1.03 13.44 -13.55
N THR A 194 0.83 13.42 -12.23
CA THR A 194 1.19 14.53 -11.34
C THR A 194 2.62 14.45 -10.81
N ALA A 195 3.39 13.43 -11.18
CA ALA A 195 4.74 13.25 -10.68
C ALA A 195 5.74 14.22 -11.33
N PHE A 196 6.69 14.70 -10.53
CA PHE A 196 7.57 15.82 -10.88
C PHE A 196 8.58 15.53 -12.00
N ARG A 197 8.92 14.26 -12.24
CA ARG A 197 9.89 13.84 -13.25
C ARG A 197 9.38 12.63 -14.01
N TRP A 198 9.00 12.84 -15.27
CA TRP A 198 8.67 11.76 -16.18
C TRP A 198 9.89 10.87 -16.40
N ARG A 199 9.76 9.56 -16.21
CA ARG A 199 10.82 8.59 -16.50
C ARG A 199 10.48 7.88 -17.82
N THR A 200 11.48 7.54 -18.62
CA THR A 200 11.28 6.90 -19.93
C THR A 200 10.42 5.63 -19.85
N GLY A 201 10.55 4.84 -18.78
CA GLY A 201 9.73 3.64 -18.56
C GLY A 201 8.22 3.91 -18.40
N TRP A 202 7.80 5.13 -18.04
CA TRP A 202 6.39 5.46 -17.85
C TRP A 202 5.59 5.45 -19.15
N TRP A 203 6.26 5.62 -20.28
CA TRP A 203 5.66 5.45 -21.61
C TRP A 203 5.13 4.03 -21.84
N PHE A 204 5.69 3.02 -21.17
CA PHE A 204 5.18 1.64 -21.22
C PHE A 204 4.15 1.36 -20.13
N VAL A 205 4.28 2.00 -18.97
CA VAL A 205 3.35 1.81 -17.84
C VAL A 205 1.95 2.28 -18.19
N VAL A 206 1.81 3.43 -18.86
CA VAL A 206 0.47 3.99 -19.19
C VAL A 206 -0.33 3.05 -20.11
N PRO A 207 0.19 2.59 -21.27
CA PRO A 207 -0.54 1.64 -22.11
C PRO A 207 -0.88 0.34 -21.40
N VAL A 208 0.07 -0.24 -20.64
CA VAL A 208 -0.17 -1.48 -19.88
C VAL A 208 -1.29 -1.29 -18.86
N LEU A 209 -1.29 -0.15 -18.16
CA LEU A 209 -2.34 0.21 -17.22
C LEU A 209 -3.70 0.27 -17.91
N PHE A 210 -3.81 0.90 -19.09
CA PHE A 210 -5.07 0.98 -19.84
C PHE A 210 -5.53 -0.37 -20.38
N VAL A 211 -4.61 -1.22 -20.86
CA VAL A 211 -4.94 -2.59 -21.28
C VAL A 211 -5.52 -3.37 -20.11
N LEU A 212 -4.87 -3.35 -18.95
CA LEU A 212 -5.39 -4.03 -17.76
C LEU A 212 -6.73 -3.44 -17.31
N TRP A 213 -6.83 -2.12 -17.25
CA TRP A 213 -8.03 -1.43 -16.79
C TRP A 213 -9.23 -1.70 -17.70
N ALA A 214 -9.08 -1.66 -19.03
CA ALA A 214 -10.17 -1.91 -19.97
C ALA A 214 -10.76 -3.33 -19.86
N ASN A 215 -10.00 -4.29 -19.30
CA ASN A 215 -10.46 -5.65 -19.02
C ASN A 215 -10.98 -5.83 -17.57
N LEU A 216 -10.58 -4.96 -16.65
CA LEU A 216 -11.00 -4.97 -15.26
C LEU A 216 -12.31 -4.21 -15.04
N HIS A 217 -12.51 -3.07 -15.73
CA HIS A 217 -13.71 -2.26 -15.59
C HIS A 217 -13.87 -1.23 -16.74
N GLY A 218 -15.11 -0.98 -17.15
CA GLY A 218 -15.46 0.00 -18.20
C GLY A 218 -15.12 1.47 -17.89
N SER A 219 -14.71 1.81 -16.66
CA SER A 219 -14.34 3.19 -16.30
C SER A 219 -13.01 3.68 -16.90
N PHE A 220 -12.31 2.86 -17.68
CA PHE A 220 -11.08 3.28 -18.37
C PHE A 220 -11.27 4.53 -19.23
N ILE A 221 -12.48 4.78 -19.73
CA ILE A 221 -12.85 5.99 -20.49
C ILE A 221 -12.58 7.26 -19.66
N VAL A 222 -12.84 7.22 -18.35
CA VAL A 222 -12.55 8.35 -17.44
C VAL A 222 -11.04 8.58 -17.35
N GLY A 223 -10.23 7.52 -17.38
CA GLY A 223 -8.78 7.61 -17.48
C GLY A 223 -8.31 8.30 -18.76
N LEU A 224 -8.93 7.99 -19.91
CA LEU A 224 -8.62 8.66 -21.18
C LEU A 224 -8.93 10.17 -21.10
N GLY A 225 -10.04 10.54 -20.46
CA GLY A 225 -10.39 11.94 -20.19
C GLY A 225 -9.34 12.65 -19.33
N LEU A 226 -8.86 11.99 -18.26
CA LEU A 226 -7.79 12.52 -17.42
C LEU A 226 -6.48 12.71 -18.20
N LEU A 227 -6.10 11.73 -19.02
CA LEU A 227 -4.91 11.81 -19.86
C LEU A 227 -5.00 12.97 -20.86
N ALA A 228 -6.15 13.11 -21.55
CA ALA A 228 -6.39 14.19 -22.48
C ALA A 228 -6.32 15.58 -21.80
N ALA A 229 -6.94 15.71 -20.62
CA ALA A 229 -6.89 16.95 -19.83
C ALA A 229 -5.45 17.31 -19.42
N SER A 230 -4.64 16.32 -19.02
CA SER A 230 -3.23 16.52 -18.68
C SER A 230 -2.42 16.97 -19.91
N CYS A 231 -2.59 16.31 -21.05
CA CYS A 231 -1.93 16.71 -22.30
C CYS A 231 -2.32 18.13 -22.73
N ALA A 232 -3.61 18.49 -22.65
CA ALA A 232 -4.08 19.83 -22.95
C ALA A 232 -3.48 20.87 -22.01
N GLY A 233 -3.44 20.61 -20.70
CA GLY A 233 -2.80 21.47 -19.72
C GLY A 233 -1.32 21.73 -20.04
N HIS A 234 -0.57 20.67 -20.34
CA HIS A 234 0.84 20.79 -20.76
C HIS A 234 1.02 21.57 -22.07
N ALA A 235 0.16 21.33 -23.07
CA ALA A 235 0.23 22.07 -24.33
C ALA A 235 -0.02 23.57 -24.14
N ILE A 236 -0.99 23.94 -23.29
CA ILE A 236 -1.26 25.34 -22.93
C ILE A 236 -0.07 25.96 -22.21
N ASP A 237 0.54 25.25 -21.26
CA ASP A 237 1.71 25.72 -20.52
C ASP A 237 2.92 25.97 -21.45
N VAL A 238 3.17 25.06 -22.40
CA VAL A 238 4.23 25.24 -23.41
C VAL A 238 3.93 26.45 -24.26
N PHE A 239 2.72 26.56 -24.81
CA PHE A 239 2.31 27.67 -25.66
C PHE A 239 2.47 29.03 -24.98
N ARG A 240 2.11 29.13 -23.68
CA ARG A 240 2.25 30.34 -22.86
C ARG A 240 3.70 30.72 -22.58
N ARG A 241 4.62 29.75 -22.51
CA ARG A 241 6.06 30.00 -22.27
C ARG A 241 6.82 30.36 -23.53
N THR A 242 6.31 29.95 -24.70
CA THR A 242 6.93 30.23 -26.01
C THR A 242 6.48 31.55 -26.63
N ARG A 243 5.51 32.26 -26.03
CA ARG A 243 5.12 33.62 -26.38
C ARG A 243 5.73 34.60 -25.40
#